data_AF-A0AAU4SU95-F1
#
_entry.id   AF-A0AAU4SU95-F1
#
_cell.length_a   1.000
_cell.length_b   1.000
_cell.length_c   1.000
_cell.angle_alpha   90.00
_cell.angle_beta   90.00
_cell.angle_gamma   90.00
#
_symmetry.space_group_name_H-M   'P 1'
#
loop_
_entity.id
_entity.type
_entity.pdbx_description
1 polymer ?
#
loop_
_entity_poly.entity_id
_entity_poly.type
_entity_poly.pdbx_seq_one_letter_code
_entity_poly.pdbx_strand_id
1 'polypeptide(L)'
;MKVRTALAGAAAGAALLAGSVAAAGPAAAADTGAQATFTVWATDVNVRDNPNDVATCDNNPSTANCPRVVGKLQPNQPFEAVCQNQGQVVGGNEWWVLVERGDMLGWMASYYVDHPDNKLPNVPECGM
;
A
#
# COMPACT_ATOMS: atom_id res chain seq x y z
N MET A 1 -34.98 24.98 -17.74
CA MET A 1 -34.97 26.47 -17.83
C MET A 1 -34.65 26.98 -16.43
N LYS A 2 -33.51 27.65 -16.22
CA LYS A 2 -33.41 29.10 -15.90
C LYS A 2 -34.44 29.49 -14.82
N VAL A 3 -34.04 30.05 -13.68
CA VAL A 3 -33.62 31.46 -13.61
C VAL A 3 -32.76 31.70 -12.36
N ARG A 4 -31.71 32.50 -12.57
CA ARG A 4 -30.83 33.14 -11.59
C ARG A 4 -31.58 34.29 -10.91
N THR A 5 -31.41 34.45 -9.60
CA THR A 5 -31.64 35.76 -8.96
C THR A 5 -30.57 36.00 -7.91
N ALA A 6 -29.66 36.92 -8.24
CA ALA A 6 -28.79 37.63 -7.30
C ALA A 6 -29.46 38.95 -6.91
N LEU A 7 -29.09 39.52 -5.74
CA LEU A 7 -29.05 40.94 -5.34
C LEU A 7 -28.94 40.95 -3.80
N ALA A 8 -27.80 41.30 -3.20
CA ALA A 8 -27.21 42.64 -3.03
C ALA A 8 -27.43 43.13 -1.59
N GLY A 9 -26.39 43.71 -0.99
CA GLY A 9 -26.51 44.40 0.30
C GLY A 9 -25.17 44.55 1.01
N ALA A 10 -24.52 45.68 0.79
CA ALA A 10 -23.25 46.09 1.39
C ALA A 10 -23.41 46.57 2.84
N ALA A 11 -22.34 46.49 3.66
CA ALA A 11 -21.63 47.64 4.22
C ALA A 11 -20.85 47.33 5.51
N ALA A 12 -19.61 47.83 5.52
CA ALA A 12 -18.87 48.43 6.64
C ALA A 12 -18.57 47.62 7.91
N GLY A 13 -17.27 47.41 8.14
CA GLY A 13 -16.70 47.02 9.43
C GLY A 13 -15.18 46.95 9.35
N ALA A 14 -14.51 48.09 9.26
CA ALA A 14 -13.06 48.14 9.46
C ALA A 14 -12.76 47.92 10.95
N ALA A 15 -12.14 46.79 11.27
CA ALA A 15 -11.47 46.57 12.54
C ALA A 15 -10.06 46.02 12.24
N LEU A 16 -9.06 46.89 12.40
CA LEU A 16 -7.65 46.54 12.43
C LEU A 16 -7.39 45.71 13.68
N LEU A 17 -7.23 44.41 13.52
CA LEU A 17 -6.55 43.57 14.51
C LEU A 17 -5.32 42.98 13.84
N ALA A 18 -4.17 43.56 14.19
CA ALA A 18 -2.88 42.94 13.99
C ALA A 18 -2.86 41.61 14.76
N GLY A 19 -2.93 40.51 14.03
CA GLY A 19 -2.92 39.16 14.58
C GLY A 19 -2.48 38.21 13.48
N SER A 20 -1.20 37.85 13.54
CA SER A 20 -0.50 36.78 12.84
C SER A 20 -1.32 36.00 11.80
N VAL A 21 -1.01 36.20 10.52
CA VAL A 21 -1.28 35.18 9.50
C VAL A 21 -0.48 33.94 9.84
N ALA A 22 -1.07 33.03 10.60
CA ALA A 22 -0.63 31.65 10.60
C ALA A 22 -0.91 31.14 9.19
N ALA A 23 0.09 31.26 8.31
CA ALA A 23 0.15 30.43 7.13
C ALA A 23 0.10 29.00 7.66
N ALA A 24 -1.07 28.35 7.54
CA ALA A 24 -1.13 26.91 7.59
C ALA A 24 -0.28 26.46 6.40
N GLY A 25 1.01 26.22 6.67
CA GLY A 25 1.83 25.43 5.77
C GLY A 25 1.08 24.13 5.48
N PRO A 26 1.30 23.50 4.32
CA PRO A 26 0.68 22.22 4.03
C PRO A 26 0.87 21.34 5.27
N ALA A 27 -0.24 20.93 5.89
CA ALA A 27 -0.20 19.92 6.91
C ALA A 27 0.62 18.79 6.29
N ALA A 28 1.78 18.49 6.86
CA ALA A 28 2.52 17.31 6.50
C ALA A 28 1.50 16.18 6.63
N ALA A 29 1.01 15.68 5.49
CA ALA A 29 0.29 14.43 5.48
C ALA A 29 1.20 13.49 6.22
N ALA A 30 0.74 12.98 7.35
CA ALA A 30 1.40 11.84 7.96
C ALA A 30 1.60 10.86 6.81
N ASP A 31 2.84 10.45 6.59
CA ASP A 31 3.20 9.38 5.67
C ASP A 31 2.63 8.09 6.29
N THR A 32 1.31 7.96 6.28
CA THR A 32 0.63 6.67 6.28
C THR A 32 1.05 6.08 4.95
N GLY A 33 2.20 5.40 4.98
CA GLY A 33 2.98 5.00 3.82
C GLY A 33 2.05 4.63 2.68
N ALA A 34 2.10 5.40 1.59
CA ALA A 34 1.28 5.14 0.44
C ALA A 34 1.57 3.70 -0.01
N GLN A 35 0.58 2.83 0.10
CA GLN A 35 0.70 1.45 -0.38
C GLN A 35 1.03 1.52 -1.87
N ALA A 36 2.09 0.83 -2.27
CA ALA A 36 2.51 0.83 -3.66
C ALA A 36 1.75 -0.28 -4.41
N THR A 37 1.05 0.11 -5.47
CA THR A 37 0.25 -0.83 -6.27
C THR A 37 1.10 -1.48 -7.35
N PHE A 38 1.07 -2.81 -7.44
CA PHE A 38 1.78 -3.57 -8.47
C PHE A 38 0.87 -4.62 -9.11
N THR A 39 1.31 -5.22 -10.22
CA THR A 39 0.64 -6.36 -10.89
C THR A 39 1.53 -7.60 -10.86
N VAL A 40 0.98 -8.76 -11.22
CA VAL A 40 1.74 -10.01 -11.42
C VAL A 40 1.78 -10.40 -12.89
N TRP A 41 2.87 -11.06 -13.32
CA TRP A 41 3.02 -11.58 -14.69
C TRP A 41 2.55 -13.02 -14.85
N ALA A 42 2.50 -13.81 -13.76
CA ALA A 42 2.16 -15.22 -13.78
C ALA A 42 0.67 -15.48 -13.46
N THR A 43 0.20 -16.67 -13.84
CA THR A 43 -1.14 -17.19 -13.53
C THR A 43 -1.14 -17.93 -12.20
N ASP A 44 -2.25 -17.85 -11.47
CA ASP A 44 -2.49 -18.59 -10.23
C ASP A 44 -1.39 -18.39 -9.16
N VAL A 45 -0.90 -17.16 -9.03
CA VAL A 45 0.16 -16.82 -8.08
C VAL A 45 -0.39 -16.87 -6.66
N ASN A 46 0.14 -17.78 -5.84
CA ASN A 46 -0.36 -17.99 -4.49
C ASN A 46 0.03 -16.82 -3.56
N VAL A 47 -0.97 -16.28 -2.86
CA VAL A 47 -0.79 -15.45 -1.68
C VAL A 47 -0.99 -16.33 -0.45
N ARG A 48 -0.07 -16.27 0.51
CA ARG A 48 0.06 -17.28 1.56
C ARG A 48 0.09 -16.68 2.96
N ASP A 49 -0.42 -17.40 3.95
CA ASP A 49 -0.35 -17.02 5.35
C ASP A 49 -0.10 -18.22 6.28
N ASN A 50 0.03 -17.91 7.57
CA ASN A 50 0.03 -18.90 8.63
C ASN A 50 -0.65 -18.34 9.89
N PRO A 51 -1.97 -18.55 10.06
CA PRO A 51 -2.66 -18.03 11.24
C PRO A 51 -2.24 -18.70 12.54
N ASN A 52 -1.57 -19.85 12.48
CA ASN A 52 -1.09 -20.57 13.66
C ASN A 52 0.33 -20.16 14.08
N ASP A 53 1.09 -19.54 13.18
CA ASP A 53 2.45 -19.07 13.43
C ASP A 53 2.79 -17.87 12.52
N VAL A 54 2.12 -16.76 12.80
CA VAL A 54 2.22 -15.51 12.04
C VAL A 54 3.65 -14.97 12.09
N ALA A 55 4.29 -15.01 13.25
CA ALA A 55 5.63 -14.47 13.43
C ALA A 55 6.68 -15.20 12.58
N THR A 56 6.63 -16.52 12.50
CA THR A 56 7.57 -17.27 11.64
C THR A 56 7.32 -16.99 10.15
N CYS A 57 6.06 -16.87 9.75
CA CYS A 57 5.68 -16.52 8.38
C CYS A 57 6.13 -15.10 8.00
N ASP A 58 5.93 -14.11 8.88
CA ASP A 58 6.29 -12.70 8.62
C ASP A 58 7.80 -12.44 8.63
N ASN A 59 8.54 -13.12 9.51
CA ASN A 59 10.00 -12.92 9.63
C ASN A 59 10.79 -13.65 8.54
N ASN A 60 10.26 -14.73 7.97
CA ASN A 60 10.93 -15.53 6.94
C ASN A 60 9.89 -16.18 6.01
N PRO A 61 9.22 -15.41 5.15
CA PRO A 61 8.16 -15.90 4.29
C PRO A 61 8.66 -17.00 3.34
N SER A 62 7.90 -18.09 3.28
CA SER A 62 8.21 -19.24 2.43
C SER A 62 6.98 -20.11 2.26
N THR A 63 7.04 -21.06 1.33
CA THR A 63 5.96 -22.05 1.18
C THR A 63 5.83 -23.00 2.38
N ALA A 64 6.89 -23.13 3.19
CA ALA A 64 6.89 -23.94 4.42
C ALA A 64 6.38 -23.16 5.64
N ASN A 65 6.85 -21.92 5.83
CA ASN A 65 6.47 -21.09 6.97
C ASN A 65 5.07 -20.47 6.80
N CYS A 66 4.63 -20.29 5.55
CA CYS A 66 3.30 -19.80 5.16
C CYS A 66 2.58 -20.89 4.33
N PRO A 67 2.10 -21.97 4.98
CA PRO A 67 1.61 -23.15 4.28
C PRO A 67 0.22 -22.93 3.66
N ARG A 68 -0.61 -22.07 4.26
CA ARG A 68 -1.98 -21.85 3.82
C ARG A 68 -1.99 -20.86 2.65
N VAL A 69 -2.78 -21.15 1.62
CA VAL A 69 -3.04 -20.23 0.50
C VAL A 69 -4.33 -19.47 0.81
N VAL A 70 -4.23 -18.16 1.00
CA VAL A 70 -5.39 -17.27 1.24
C VAL A 70 -6.10 -16.89 -0.04
N GLY A 71 -5.39 -16.94 -1.16
CA GLY A 71 -5.95 -16.75 -2.48
C GLY A 71 -4.89 -16.74 -3.56
N LYS A 72 -5.30 -16.38 -4.77
CA LYS A 72 -4.44 -16.37 -5.94
C LYS A 72 -4.64 -15.12 -6.76
N LEU A 73 -3.54 -14.56 -7.26
CA LEU A 73 -3.54 -13.47 -8.21
C LEU A 73 -3.46 -14.00 -9.65
N GLN A 74 -4.17 -13.34 -10.56
CA GLN A 74 -4.09 -13.58 -12.00
C GLN A 74 -3.23 -12.50 -12.68
N PRO A 75 -2.74 -12.74 -13.92
CA PRO A 75 -1.92 -11.77 -14.63
C PRO A 75 -2.64 -10.42 -14.75
N ASN A 76 -1.89 -9.32 -14.60
CA ASN A 76 -2.39 -7.95 -14.63
C ASN A 76 -3.39 -7.59 -13.52
N GLN A 77 -3.63 -8.44 -12.51
CA GLN A 77 -4.45 -8.05 -11.37
C GLN A 77 -3.65 -7.16 -10.40
N PRO A 78 -4.12 -5.92 -10.12
CA PRO A 78 -3.37 -4.96 -9.30
C PRO A 78 -3.55 -5.20 -7.81
N PHE A 79 -2.49 -5.33 -7.04
CA PHE A 79 -2.54 -5.56 -5.60
C PHE A 79 -1.75 -4.48 -4.86
N GLU A 80 -2.07 -4.26 -3.59
CA GLU A 80 -1.33 -3.33 -2.75
C GLU A 80 -0.19 -4.04 -2.03
N ALA A 81 1.02 -3.50 -2.15
CA ALA A 81 2.18 -3.96 -1.41
C ALA A 81 2.29 -3.17 -0.09
N VAL A 82 2.06 -3.86 1.02
CA VAL A 82 2.07 -3.25 2.37
C VAL A 82 3.51 -3.06 2.87
N CYS A 83 4.28 -4.15 2.85
CA CYS A 83 5.69 -4.17 3.19
C CYS A 83 6.36 -5.40 2.56
N GLN A 84 7.68 -5.53 2.70
CA GLN A 84 8.45 -6.64 2.13
C GLN A 84 9.47 -7.20 3.13
N ASN A 85 9.81 -8.47 3.01
CA ASN A 85 10.88 -9.11 3.78
C ASN A 85 11.61 -10.14 2.91
N GLN A 86 12.85 -10.48 3.31
CA GLN A 86 13.58 -11.58 2.71
C GLN A 86 13.04 -12.93 3.22
N GLY A 87 13.05 -13.94 2.35
CA GLY A 87 12.52 -15.26 2.65
C GLY A 87 13.09 -16.35 1.75
N GLN A 88 12.29 -17.39 1.46
CA GLN A 88 12.69 -18.46 0.55
C GLN A 88 12.99 -17.91 -0.84
N VAL A 89 14.16 -18.24 -1.42
CA VAL A 89 14.49 -17.84 -2.79
C VAL A 89 13.58 -18.56 -3.80
N VAL A 90 12.89 -17.78 -4.63
CA VAL A 90 12.03 -18.26 -5.72
C VAL A 90 12.48 -17.60 -7.01
N GLY A 91 12.81 -18.40 -8.04
CA GLY A 91 13.23 -17.86 -9.34
C GLY A 91 14.48 -16.97 -9.31
N GLY A 92 15.32 -17.09 -8.27
CA GLY A 92 16.49 -16.24 -8.06
C GLY A 92 16.21 -14.93 -7.31
N ASN A 93 14.98 -14.69 -6.87
CA ASN A 93 14.61 -13.56 -6.02
C ASN A 93 14.33 -14.03 -4.59
N GLU A 94 14.99 -13.43 -3.60
CA GLU A 94 14.82 -13.71 -2.16
C GLU A 94 13.75 -12.85 -1.48
N TRP A 95 13.25 -11.82 -2.16
CA TRP A 95 12.26 -10.91 -1.60
C TRP A 95 10.84 -11.46 -1.73
N TRP A 96 10.07 -11.25 -0.68
CA TRP A 96 8.64 -11.50 -0.61
C TRP A 96 7.94 -10.20 -0.25
N VAL A 97 6.71 -10.05 -0.73
CA VAL A 97 5.85 -8.89 -0.50
C VAL A 97 4.60 -9.32 0.24
N LEU A 98 4.21 -8.55 1.26
CA LEU A 98 2.93 -8.69 1.93
C LEU A 98 1.87 -7.99 1.08
N VAL A 99 0.97 -8.79 0.53
CA VAL A 99 -0.09 -8.39 -0.38
C VAL A 99 -1.37 -8.12 0.40
N GLU A 100 -1.98 -6.96 0.18
CA GLU A 100 -3.34 -6.64 0.61
C GLU A 100 -4.25 -6.47 -0.61
N ARG A 101 -5.39 -7.18 -0.62
CA ARG A 101 -6.45 -7.04 -1.63
C ARG A 101 -7.79 -7.53 -1.09
N GLY A 102 -8.70 -6.61 -0.78
CA GLY A 102 -10.01 -6.97 -0.22
C GLY A 102 -9.82 -7.72 1.10
N ASP A 103 -10.40 -8.92 1.23
CA ASP A 103 -10.25 -9.76 2.42
C ASP A 103 -8.95 -10.62 2.41
N MET A 104 -8.10 -10.46 1.40
CA MET A 104 -6.85 -11.19 1.25
C MET A 104 -5.69 -10.40 1.84
N LEU A 105 -5.03 -10.97 2.84
CA LEU A 105 -3.76 -10.50 3.38
C LEU A 105 -2.79 -11.67 3.46
N GLY A 106 -1.62 -11.56 2.85
CA GLY A 106 -0.60 -12.60 2.94
C GLY A 106 0.62 -12.39 2.04
N TRP A 107 1.60 -13.27 2.18
CA TRP A 107 2.88 -13.20 1.53
C TRP A 107 2.88 -13.81 0.14
N MET A 108 3.55 -13.14 -0.79
CA MET A 108 3.80 -13.60 -2.15
C MET A 108 5.26 -13.38 -2.50
N ALA A 109 5.89 -14.33 -3.21
CA ALA A 109 7.26 -14.13 -3.70
C ALA A 109 7.30 -12.99 -4.72
N SER A 110 8.18 -12.01 -4.52
CA SER A 110 8.31 -10.83 -5.40
C SER A 110 8.77 -11.20 -6.80
N TYR A 111 9.33 -12.40 -7.01
CA TYR A 111 9.61 -12.98 -8.32
C TYR A 111 8.42 -12.92 -9.29
N TYR A 112 7.18 -13.01 -8.79
CA TYR A 112 5.99 -13.00 -9.62
C TYR A 112 5.44 -11.60 -9.94
N VAL A 113 6.02 -10.56 -9.33
CA VAL A 113 5.61 -9.17 -9.54
C VAL A 113 6.11 -8.71 -10.91
N ASP A 114 5.28 -8.00 -11.65
CA ASP A 114 5.61 -7.42 -12.95
C ASP A 114 6.46 -6.15 -12.77
N HIS A 115 7.64 -6.33 -12.19
CA HIS A 115 8.60 -5.28 -11.90
C HIS A 115 10.03 -5.81 -12.08
N PRO A 116 10.96 -5.05 -12.67
CA PRO A 116 12.32 -5.55 -12.94
C PRO A 116 13.16 -5.74 -11.67
N ASP A 117 12.89 -4.98 -10.61
CA ASP A 117 13.66 -5.04 -9.37
C ASP A 117 13.21 -6.19 -8.47
N ASN A 118 14.18 -6.92 -7.91
CA ASN A 118 13.92 -7.99 -6.95
C ASN A 118 13.24 -7.47 -5.67
N LYS A 119 13.82 -6.40 -5.10
CA LYS A 119 13.26 -5.63 -3.98
C LYS A 119 12.41 -4.51 -4.58
N LEU A 120 11.14 -4.43 -4.19
CA LEU A 120 10.23 -3.47 -4.79
C LEU A 120 10.54 -2.05 -4.30
N PRO A 121 10.57 -1.04 -5.20
CA PRO A 121 10.79 0.34 -4.82
C PRO A 121 9.58 0.88 -4.06
N ASN A 122 9.82 1.80 -3.12
CA ASN A 122 8.79 2.45 -2.31
C ASN A 122 7.92 1.49 -1.47
N VAL A 123 8.32 0.23 -1.30
CA VAL A 123 7.73 -0.71 -0.35
C VAL A 123 8.63 -0.79 0.88
N PRO A 124 8.17 -0.42 2.08
CA PRO A 124 8.99 -0.52 3.29
C PRO A 124 9.28 -1.98 3.63
N GLU A 125 10.38 -2.24 4.34
CA GLU A 125 10.58 -3.57 4.94
C GLU A 125 9.71 -3.73 6.19
N CYS A 126 9.17 -4.92 6.44
CA CYS A 126 8.26 -5.10 7.56
C CYS A 126 9.02 -5.03 8.89
N GLY A 127 8.51 -4.25 9.84
CA GLY A 127 9.11 -4.11 11.17
C GLY A 127 10.24 -3.08 11.28
N MET A 128 10.42 -2.23 10.26
CA MET A 128 11.27 -1.03 10.31
C MET A 128 10.52 0.21 10.82
#